data_AF-A0A7C2XA52-F1
#
_entry.id   AF-A0A7C2XA52-F1
#
_cell.length_a   1.000
_cell.length_b   1.000
_cell.length_c   1.000
_cell.angle_alpha   90.00
_cell.angle_beta   90.00
_cell.angle_gamma   90.00
#
_symmetry.space_group_name_H-M   'P 1'
#
loop_
_entity.id
_entity.type
_entity.pdbx_description
1 polymer ?
#
loop_
_entity_poly.entity_id
_entity_poly.type
_entity_poly.pdbx_seq_one_letter_code
_entity_poly.pdbx_strand_id
1 'polypeptide(L)'
;MSQSDFSKFLVEAAKKRLKFLLIKDLKKKKDFLSILEKLETPYYCGVLVDFSTLLRFGDYISSFLSDCYRLNLKSIAIMPLFPHFMDEKTFYLIYNLGFDAVVIPPIKRLFAIEKLGIGVICFCYIKGESYLNRSFLRKISNVTCDGLFSIEADKERIEELKRKFKKILINIGKEIADIEVES
;
A
#
# COMPACT_ATOMS: atom_id res chain seq x y z
N MET A 1 6.41 -20.37 -8.62
CA MET A 1 6.63 -19.58 -7.40
C MET A 1 5.35 -19.63 -6.59
N SER A 2 5.39 -20.06 -5.32
CA SER A 2 4.21 -19.99 -4.44
C SER A 2 3.82 -18.53 -4.22
N GLN A 3 2.55 -18.19 -4.41
CA GLN A 3 2.04 -16.87 -4.03
C GLN A 3 2.19 -16.68 -2.52
N SER A 4 2.66 -15.50 -2.10
CA SER A 4 2.63 -15.09 -0.68
C SER A 4 1.19 -15.06 -0.18
N ASP A 5 0.99 -15.16 1.14
CA ASP A 5 -0.35 -15.07 1.71
C ASP A 5 -0.98 -13.69 1.49
N PHE A 6 -0.17 -12.63 1.40
CA PHE A 6 -0.66 -11.30 1.06
C PHE A 6 -1.13 -11.20 -0.40
N SER A 7 -0.44 -11.87 -1.34
CA SER A 7 -0.89 -11.93 -2.73
C SER A 7 -2.24 -12.64 -2.88
N LYS A 8 -2.47 -13.73 -2.13
CA LYS A 8 -3.78 -14.40 -2.09
C LYS A 8 -4.88 -13.47 -1.56
N PHE A 9 -4.59 -12.75 -0.47
CA PHE A 9 -5.51 -11.75 0.08
C PHE A 9 -5.90 -10.69 -0.97
N LEU A 10 -4.93 -10.15 -1.71
CA LEU A 10 -5.22 -9.14 -2.75
C LEU A 10 -6.13 -9.69 -3.86
N VAL A 11 -5.96 -10.95 -4.26
CA VAL A 11 -6.84 -11.60 -5.25
C VAL A 11 -8.27 -11.73 -4.71
N GLU A 12 -8.43 -12.12 -3.45
CA GLU A 12 -9.75 -12.21 -2.83
C GLU A 12 -10.42 -10.85 -2.67
N ALA A 13 -9.66 -9.83 -2.27
CA ALA A 13 -10.15 -8.46 -2.18
C ALA A 13 -10.64 -7.95 -3.53
N ALA A 14 -9.89 -8.20 -4.61
CA ALA A 14 -10.28 -7.84 -5.98
C ALA A 14 -11.58 -8.55 -6.41
N LYS A 15 -11.69 -9.86 -6.18
CA LYS A 15 -12.90 -10.64 -6.51
C LYS A 15 -14.15 -10.12 -5.80
N LYS A 16 -13.99 -9.70 -4.55
CA LYS A 16 -15.07 -9.15 -3.72
C LYS A 16 -15.30 -7.65 -3.93
N ARG A 17 -14.52 -7.00 -4.81
CA ARG A 17 -14.56 -5.55 -5.07
C ARG A 17 -14.42 -4.72 -3.79
N LEU A 18 -13.58 -5.19 -2.87
CA LEU A 18 -13.32 -4.48 -1.62
C LEU A 18 -12.42 -3.28 -1.87
N LYS A 19 -12.53 -2.29 -0.99
CA LYS A 19 -11.78 -1.05 -1.05
C LYS A 19 -10.71 -0.97 0.02
N PHE A 20 -9.75 -0.08 -0.18
CA PHE A 20 -8.90 0.38 0.90
C PHE A 20 -9.21 1.84 1.26
N LEU A 21 -9.03 2.19 2.52
CA LEU A 21 -9.10 3.57 2.99
C LEU A 21 -7.70 4.19 2.97
N LEU A 22 -7.51 5.35 2.32
CA LEU A 22 -6.29 6.14 2.49
C LEU A 22 -6.39 7.06 3.70
N ILE A 23 -5.37 7.04 4.54
CA ILE A 23 -5.19 7.94 5.66
C ILE A 23 -3.93 8.75 5.42
N LYS A 24 -4.13 10.06 5.30
CA LYS A 24 -3.06 11.04 5.12
C LYS A 24 -3.28 12.26 6.01
N ASP A 25 -2.18 12.93 6.34
CA ASP A 25 -2.16 14.22 7.02
C ASP A 25 -2.88 14.26 8.38
N LEU A 26 -3.14 13.11 9.02
CA LEU A 26 -3.81 13.09 10.32
C LEU A 26 -2.88 13.64 11.40
N LYS A 27 -3.39 14.62 12.15
CA LYS A 27 -2.64 15.29 13.23
C LYS A 27 -2.92 14.69 14.61
N LYS A 28 -4.05 13.99 14.80
CA LYS A 28 -4.50 13.49 16.12
C LYS A 28 -5.14 12.10 16.01
N LYS A 29 -4.89 11.25 17.02
CA LYS A 29 -5.49 9.90 17.14
C LYS A 29 -7.03 9.91 17.15
N LYS A 30 -7.65 10.91 17.79
CA LYS A 30 -9.13 10.98 17.86
C LYS A 30 -9.78 11.08 16.48
N ASP A 31 -9.10 11.74 15.54
CA ASP A 31 -9.60 11.93 14.18
C ASP A 31 -9.58 10.58 13.44
N PHE A 32 -8.58 9.74 13.71
CA PHE A 32 -8.49 8.39 13.20
C PHE A 32 -9.62 7.47 13.70
N LEU A 33 -9.87 7.43 15.02
CA LEU A 33 -10.95 6.61 15.58
C LEU A 33 -12.32 7.00 15.00
N SER A 34 -12.55 8.31 14.84
CA SER A 34 -13.78 8.82 14.23
C SER A 34 -13.95 8.41 12.77
N ILE A 35 -12.85 8.15 12.06
CA ILE A 35 -12.86 7.63 10.68
C ILE A 35 -13.17 6.14 10.71
N LEU A 36 -12.49 5.36 11.56
CA LEU A 36 -12.73 3.92 11.68
C LEU A 36 -14.17 3.59 12.10
N GLU A 37 -14.74 4.33 13.05
CA GLU A 37 -16.12 4.15 13.50
C GLU A 37 -17.15 4.38 12.39
N LYS A 38 -16.79 5.17 11.38
CA LYS A 38 -17.62 5.45 10.21
C LYS A 38 -17.37 4.49 9.04
N LEU A 39 -16.41 3.57 9.16
CA LEU A 39 -16.16 2.60 8.11
C LEU A 39 -17.25 1.55 8.11
N GLU A 40 -17.91 1.42 6.97
CA GLU A 40 -18.71 0.25 6.67
C GLU A 40 -17.75 -0.91 6.35
N THR A 41 -17.38 -1.65 7.40
CA THR A 41 -16.43 -2.78 7.37
C THR A 41 -16.67 -3.87 6.31
N PRO A 42 -17.89 -4.16 5.78
CA PRO A 42 -18.00 -5.09 4.67
C PRO A 42 -17.44 -4.55 3.35
N TYR A 43 -17.23 -3.24 3.20
CA TYR A 43 -16.73 -2.61 1.97
C TYR A 43 -15.22 -2.37 1.99
N TYR A 44 -14.63 -2.18 3.16
CA TYR A 44 -13.20 -1.92 3.32
C TYR A 44 -12.44 -3.16 3.78
N CYS A 45 -11.37 -3.51 3.08
CA CYS A 45 -10.50 -4.64 3.41
C CYS A 45 -9.17 -4.22 4.04
N GLY A 46 -8.88 -2.92 4.07
CA GLY A 46 -7.68 -2.41 4.70
C GLY A 46 -7.56 -0.90 4.70
N VAL A 47 -6.49 -0.44 5.33
CA VAL A 47 -6.14 0.95 5.54
C VAL A 47 -4.72 1.17 5.05
N LEU A 48 -4.54 2.17 4.19
CA LEU A 48 -3.23 2.67 3.80
C LEU A 48 -2.91 3.90 4.63
N VAL A 49 -1.71 3.96 5.18
CA VAL A 49 -1.24 5.11 5.95
C VAL A 49 0.03 5.65 5.31
N ASP A 50 0.05 6.94 4.99
CA ASP A 50 1.25 7.57 4.46
C ASP A 50 2.34 7.73 5.52
N PHE A 51 3.60 7.71 5.08
CA PHE A 51 4.75 7.80 5.98
C PHE A 51 4.72 9.04 6.88
N SER A 52 4.19 10.17 6.40
CA SER A 52 4.11 11.38 7.21
C SER A 52 3.13 11.23 8.38
N THR A 53 2.01 10.54 8.18
CA THR A 53 1.07 10.20 9.26
C THR A 53 1.71 9.20 10.22
N LEU A 54 2.45 8.20 9.73
CA LEU A 54 3.17 7.25 10.59
C LEU A 54 4.11 7.96 11.56
N LEU A 55 4.96 8.87 11.06
CA LEU A 55 5.89 9.63 11.89
C LEU A 55 5.17 10.47 12.96
N ARG A 56 3.97 10.97 12.67
CA ARG A 56 3.16 11.77 13.62
C ARG A 56 2.42 10.92 14.63
N PHE A 57 2.05 9.69 14.27
CA PHE A 57 1.37 8.78 15.17
C PHE A 57 2.28 8.33 16.30
N GLY A 58 3.59 8.17 16.07
CA GLY A 58 4.55 7.83 17.13
C GLY A 58 4.04 6.68 18.01
N ASP A 59 3.84 6.95 19.30
CA ASP A 59 3.35 5.99 20.30
C ASP A 59 1.95 5.42 20.01
N TYR A 60 1.17 6.06 19.15
CA TYR A 60 -0.20 5.63 18.83
C TYR A 60 -0.27 4.58 17.71
N ILE A 61 0.84 4.25 17.05
CA ILE A 61 0.86 3.27 15.94
C ILE A 61 0.39 1.89 16.42
N SER A 62 0.80 1.46 17.60
CA SER A 62 0.41 0.16 18.16
C SER A 62 -1.11 0.03 18.36
N SER A 63 -1.72 1.09 18.89
CA SER A 63 -3.18 1.18 19.02
C SER A 63 -3.87 1.19 17.66
N PHE A 64 -3.32 1.95 16.69
CA PHE A 64 -3.84 1.97 15.32
C PHE A 64 -3.88 0.57 14.70
N LEU A 65 -2.77 -0.19 14.80
CA LEU A 65 -2.69 -1.55 14.27
C LEU A 65 -3.63 -2.51 15.00
N SER A 66 -3.76 -2.36 16.32
CA SER A 66 -4.71 -3.13 17.12
C SER A 66 -6.16 -2.88 16.68
N ASP A 67 -6.53 -1.64 16.35
CA ASP A 67 -7.87 -1.31 15.90
C ASP A 67 -8.13 -1.87 14.49
N CYS A 68 -7.16 -1.78 13.57
CA CYS A 68 -7.23 -2.45 12.27
C CYS A 68 -7.45 -3.96 12.42
N TYR A 69 -6.68 -4.62 13.29
CA TYR A 69 -6.81 -6.05 13.55
C TYR A 69 -8.21 -6.42 14.08
N ARG A 70 -8.74 -5.66 15.05
CA ARG A 70 -10.08 -5.89 15.61
C ARG A 70 -11.19 -5.76 14.57
N LEU A 71 -11.01 -4.86 13.60
CA LEU A 71 -11.94 -4.64 12.50
C LEU A 71 -11.69 -5.57 11.30
N ASN A 72 -10.74 -6.51 11.41
CA ASN A 72 -10.31 -7.39 10.32
C ASN A 72 -9.86 -6.63 9.05
N LEU A 73 -9.20 -5.49 9.25
CA LEU A 73 -8.64 -4.65 8.20
C LEU A 73 -7.13 -4.88 8.07
N LYS A 74 -6.64 -5.02 6.84
CA LYS A 74 -5.20 -5.05 6.57
C LYS A 74 -4.59 -3.66 6.68
N SER A 75 -3.46 -3.58 7.38
CA SER A 75 -2.70 -2.36 7.58
C SER A 75 -1.55 -2.27 6.56
N ILE A 76 -1.50 -1.17 5.82
CA ILE A 76 -0.50 -0.97 4.77
C ILE A 76 0.20 0.36 4.97
N ALA A 77 1.52 0.35 5.04
CA ALA A 77 2.32 1.56 5.17
C ALA A 77 2.78 2.05 3.78
N ILE A 78 2.52 3.31 3.42
CA ILE A 78 3.04 3.91 2.17
C ILE A 78 4.35 4.63 2.46
N MET A 79 5.45 4.12 1.91
CA MET A 79 6.78 4.69 2.07
C MET A 79 7.00 5.90 1.15
N PRO A 80 7.89 6.84 1.53
CA PRO A 80 8.23 7.97 0.69
C PRO A 80 8.83 7.51 -0.64
N LEU A 81 8.53 8.22 -1.73
CA LEU A 81 9.02 7.86 -3.07
C LEU A 81 10.51 8.12 -3.28
N PHE A 82 11.14 8.86 -2.37
CA PHE A 82 12.53 9.27 -2.47
C PHE A 82 13.47 8.20 -1.87
N PRO A 83 14.27 7.50 -2.69
CA PRO A 83 15.10 6.37 -2.24
C PRO A 83 16.11 6.72 -1.14
N HIS A 84 16.54 7.97 -1.07
CA HIS A 84 17.50 8.44 -0.07
C HIS A 84 16.96 8.38 1.37
N PHE A 85 15.64 8.32 1.53
CA PHE A 85 14.97 8.20 2.83
C PHE A 85 14.64 6.75 3.20
N MET A 86 14.98 5.77 2.36
CA MET A 86 14.67 4.36 2.63
C MET A 86 15.94 3.54 2.66
N ASP A 87 16.35 3.22 3.88
CA ASP A 87 17.36 2.24 4.18
C ASP A 87 16.72 0.97 4.79
N GLU A 88 17.52 -0.06 5.00
CA GLU A 88 17.05 -1.30 5.63
C GLU A 88 16.42 -1.06 7.00
N LYS A 89 16.91 -0.08 7.78
CA LYS A 89 16.38 0.22 9.11
C LYS A 89 14.95 0.74 9.06
N THR A 90 14.63 1.57 8.06
CA THR A 90 13.28 2.07 7.84
C THR A 90 12.33 0.91 7.55
N PHE A 91 12.75 -0.08 6.77
CA PHE A 91 11.94 -1.28 6.51
C PHE A 91 11.77 -2.17 7.73
N TYR A 92 12.84 -2.41 8.50
CA TYR A 92 12.76 -3.15 9.75
C TYR A 92 11.84 -2.47 10.76
N LEU A 93 11.82 -1.13 10.81
CA LEU A 93 10.90 -0.38 11.66
C LEU A 93 9.45 -0.70 11.29
N ILE A 94 9.07 -0.63 10.01
CA ILE A 94 7.71 -0.94 9.55
C ILE A 94 7.32 -2.39 9.86
N TYR A 95 8.23 -3.33 9.63
CA TYR A 95 8.01 -4.73 9.97
C TYR A 95 7.78 -4.92 11.48
N ASN A 96 8.65 -4.35 12.32
CA ASN A 96 8.56 -4.47 13.78
C ASN A 96 7.33 -3.76 14.36
N LEU A 97 6.82 -2.73 13.69
CA LEU A 97 5.57 -2.09 14.09
C LEU A 97 4.37 -3.04 13.90
N GLY A 98 4.43 -3.97 12.96
CA GLY A 98 3.39 -5.00 12.75
C GLY A 98 2.44 -4.70 11.59
N PHE A 99 2.90 -3.95 10.58
CA PHE A 99 2.12 -3.75 9.34
C PHE A 99 2.00 -5.05 8.53
N ASP A 100 0.84 -5.27 7.89
CA ASP A 100 0.62 -6.42 7.02
C ASP A 100 1.38 -6.29 5.70
N ALA A 101 1.50 -5.06 5.17
CA ALA A 101 2.22 -4.77 3.95
C ALA A 101 2.82 -3.37 3.89
N VAL A 102 3.68 -3.16 2.89
CA VAL A 102 4.32 -1.89 2.62
C VAL A 102 4.25 -1.54 1.12
N VAL A 103 3.89 -0.30 0.81
CA VAL A 103 4.02 0.27 -0.54
C VAL A 103 5.37 0.96 -0.66
N ILE A 104 6.12 0.60 -1.69
CA ILE A 104 7.50 1.06 -1.89
C ILE A 104 7.74 1.44 -3.36
N PRO A 105 8.69 2.35 -3.66
CA PRO A 105 9.14 2.53 -5.03
C PRO A 105 10.01 1.34 -5.50
N PRO A 106 10.12 1.14 -6.82
CA PRO A 106 10.87 0.05 -7.44
C PRO A 106 12.38 0.31 -7.35
N ILE A 107 12.97 0.02 -6.19
CA ILE A 107 14.41 0.14 -5.93
C ILE A 107 15.04 -1.26 -5.94
N LYS A 108 16.24 -1.39 -6.53
CA LYS A 108 16.95 -2.68 -6.65
C LYS A 108 17.32 -3.36 -5.32
N ARG A 109 17.33 -2.66 -4.18
CA ARG A 109 17.82 -3.16 -2.88
C ARG A 109 16.71 -3.82 -2.02
N LEU A 110 15.77 -4.49 -2.67
CA LEU A 110 14.57 -5.03 -2.03
C LEU A 110 14.71 -6.42 -1.39
N PHE A 111 15.82 -7.10 -1.66
CA PHE A 111 16.06 -8.48 -1.21
C PHE A 111 16.02 -8.68 0.31
N ALA A 112 16.18 -7.62 1.11
CA ALA A 112 16.07 -7.71 2.57
C ALA A 112 14.62 -7.83 3.05
N ILE A 113 13.66 -7.21 2.35
CA ILE A 113 12.26 -7.12 2.79
C ILE A 113 11.47 -8.39 2.51
N GLU A 114 11.76 -9.06 1.38
CA GLU A 114 11.14 -10.35 1.03
C GLU A 114 11.36 -11.42 2.12
N LYS A 115 12.46 -11.30 2.88
CA LYS A 115 12.79 -12.21 3.98
C LYS A 115 12.00 -11.95 5.27
N LEU A 116 11.34 -10.80 5.39
CA LEU A 116 10.60 -10.41 6.59
C LEU A 116 9.18 -10.96 6.61
N GLY A 117 8.70 -11.56 5.52
CA GLY A 117 7.33 -12.10 5.46
C GLY A 117 6.23 -11.02 5.46
N ILE A 118 6.60 -9.75 5.30
CA ILE A 118 5.67 -8.64 5.09
C ILE A 118 5.23 -8.58 3.62
N GLY A 119 3.98 -8.20 3.37
CA GLY A 119 3.49 -7.96 2.01
C GLY A 119 4.23 -6.80 1.35
N VAL A 120 4.60 -6.94 0.08
CA VAL A 120 5.32 -5.92 -0.68
C VAL A 120 4.45 -5.47 -1.85
N ILE A 121 4.10 -4.18 -1.87
CA ILE A 121 3.36 -3.56 -2.96
C ILE A 121 4.29 -2.56 -3.65
N CYS A 122 4.43 -2.69 -4.97
CA CYS A 122 5.29 -1.77 -5.71
C CYS A 122 4.51 -0.58 -6.25
N PHE A 123 4.94 0.62 -5.88
CA PHE A 123 4.48 1.86 -6.48
C PHE A 123 4.82 1.88 -7.97
N CYS A 124 3.86 2.24 -8.81
CA CYS A 124 4.01 2.17 -10.26
C CYS A 124 3.59 3.43 -11.03
N TYR A 125 2.66 4.23 -10.49
CA TYR A 125 2.11 5.38 -11.20
C TYR A 125 1.56 6.46 -10.24
N ILE A 126 1.75 7.73 -10.58
CA ILE A 126 1.01 8.88 -10.05
C ILE A 126 0.72 9.84 -11.21
N LYS A 127 -0.51 10.33 -11.28
CA LYS A 127 -0.95 11.26 -12.31
C LYS A 127 -0.19 12.59 -12.22
N GLY A 128 0.15 13.16 -13.38
CA GLY A 128 0.84 14.44 -13.47
C GLY A 128 2.36 14.39 -13.27
N GLU A 129 2.88 13.26 -12.81
CA GLU A 129 4.29 13.13 -12.45
C GLU A 129 5.07 12.36 -13.51
N SER A 130 5.86 13.11 -14.29
CA SER A 130 6.57 12.62 -15.47
C SER A 130 7.82 11.78 -15.15
N TYR A 131 8.31 11.82 -13.89
CA TYR A 131 9.50 11.07 -13.47
C TYR A 131 9.29 9.55 -13.41
N LEU A 132 8.05 9.07 -13.47
CA LEU A 132 7.70 7.66 -13.61
C LEU A 132 7.81 7.21 -15.08
N ASN A 133 8.98 7.44 -15.67
CA ASN A 133 9.25 7.16 -17.07
C ASN A 133 9.37 5.64 -17.36
N ARG A 134 9.64 5.28 -18.63
CA ARG A 134 9.90 3.89 -19.06
C ARG A 134 10.97 3.17 -18.21
N SER A 135 11.97 3.88 -17.71
CA SER A 135 13.02 3.31 -16.84
C SER A 135 12.49 2.94 -15.45
N PHE A 136 11.52 3.67 -14.91
CA PHE A 136 10.85 3.34 -13.66
C PHE A 136 10.03 2.06 -13.80
N LEU A 137 9.25 1.93 -14.88
CA LEU A 137 8.49 0.72 -15.17
C LEU A 137 9.39 -0.51 -15.42
N ARG A 138 10.57 -0.33 -16.02
CA ARG A 138 11.56 -1.42 -16.17
C ARG A 138 12.10 -1.90 -14.83
N LYS A 139 12.20 -1.04 -13.82
CA LYS A 139 12.64 -1.44 -12.47
C LYS A 139 11.60 -2.33 -11.80
N ILE A 140 10.30 -2.05 -11.98
CA ILE A 140 9.21 -2.88 -11.43
C ILE A 140 9.31 -4.33 -11.91
N SER A 141 9.64 -4.56 -13.18
CA SER A 141 9.80 -5.93 -13.72
C SER A 141 10.91 -6.74 -13.03
N ASN A 142 11.84 -6.07 -12.36
CA ASN A 142 12.95 -6.69 -11.63
C ASN A 142 12.72 -6.74 -10.11
N VAL A 143 11.51 -6.40 -9.65
CA VAL A 143 11.14 -6.38 -8.23
C VAL A 143 10.07 -7.43 -7.98
N THR A 144 10.34 -8.34 -7.04
CA THR A 144 9.29 -9.22 -6.52
C THR A 144 8.39 -8.39 -5.62
N CYS A 145 7.08 -8.43 -5.91
CA CYS A 145 6.06 -7.75 -5.13
C CYS A 145 4.73 -8.46 -5.35
N ASP A 146 3.84 -8.38 -4.37
CA ASP A 146 2.53 -9.03 -4.31
C ASP A 146 1.47 -8.29 -5.12
N GLY A 147 1.63 -6.98 -5.26
CA GLY A 147 0.73 -6.11 -5.99
C GLY A 147 1.42 -4.84 -6.50
N LEU A 148 0.65 -4.04 -7.22
CA LEU A 148 1.02 -2.71 -7.68
C LEU A 148 0.17 -1.66 -6.99
N PHE A 149 0.73 -0.45 -6.89
CA PHE A 149 0.04 0.70 -6.34
C PHE A 149 0.12 1.89 -7.28
N SER A 150 -1.02 2.53 -7.54
CA SER A 150 -1.11 3.74 -8.35
C SER A 150 -1.97 4.81 -7.70
N ILE A 151 -1.69 6.07 -8.06
CA ILE A 151 -2.46 7.24 -7.65
C ILE A 151 -3.03 7.90 -8.91
N GLU A 152 -4.35 8.02 -8.94
CA GLU A 152 -5.15 8.62 -10.00
C GLU A 152 -4.87 8.05 -11.40
N ALA A 153 -4.61 6.74 -11.51
CA ALA A 153 -4.53 6.11 -12.82
C ALA A 153 -5.91 6.10 -13.47
N ASP A 154 -5.99 6.50 -14.73
CA ASP A 154 -7.18 6.33 -15.55
C ASP A 154 -7.33 4.89 -16.05
N LYS A 155 -8.51 4.56 -16.58
CA LYS A 155 -8.84 3.21 -17.05
C LYS A 155 -7.84 2.69 -18.09
N GLU A 156 -7.39 3.53 -19.02
CA GLU A 156 -6.42 3.12 -20.05
C GLU A 156 -5.08 2.75 -19.41
N ARG A 157 -4.62 3.56 -18.47
CA ARG A 157 -3.37 3.33 -17.73
C ARG A 157 -3.44 2.10 -16.84
N ILE A 158 -4.57 1.88 -16.18
CA ILE A 158 -4.80 0.68 -15.37
C ILE A 158 -4.69 -0.58 -16.24
N GLU A 159 -5.37 -0.59 -17.38
CA GLU A 159 -5.32 -1.72 -18.33
C GLU A 159 -3.92 -1.93 -18.93
N GLU A 160 -3.14 -0.86 -19.15
CA GLU A 160 -1.72 -0.99 -19.53
C GLU A 160 -0.91 -1.68 -18.44
N LEU A 161 -1.03 -1.23 -17.18
CA LEU A 161 -0.28 -1.76 -16.04
C LEU A 161 -0.63 -3.23 -15.77
N LYS A 162 -1.92 -3.58 -15.78
CA LYS A 162 -2.40 -4.96 -15.63
C LYS A 162 -1.83 -5.87 -16.71
N ARG A 163 -1.94 -5.49 -17.99
CA ARG A 163 -1.41 -6.28 -19.11
C ARG A 163 0.09 -6.51 -19.01
N LYS A 164 0.83 -5.48 -18.61
CA LYS A 164 2.30 -5.51 -18.58
C LYS A 164 2.86 -6.36 -17.43
N PHE A 165 2.26 -6.24 -16.24
CA PHE A 165 2.83 -6.83 -15.03
C PHE A 165 2.08 -8.06 -14.51
N LYS A 166 0.82 -8.27 -14.93
CA LYS A 166 -0.03 -9.38 -14.49
C LYS A 166 -0.11 -9.51 -12.97
N LYS A 167 -0.27 -8.37 -12.29
CA LYS A 167 -0.40 -8.26 -10.82
C LYS A 167 -1.66 -7.46 -10.49
N ILE A 168 -2.21 -7.70 -9.30
CA ILE A 168 -3.32 -6.90 -8.76
C ILE A 168 -2.86 -5.45 -8.60
N LEU A 169 -3.71 -4.51 -9.00
CA LEU A 169 -3.48 -3.08 -8.87
C LEU A 169 -4.39 -2.50 -7.78
N ILE A 170 -3.78 -1.81 -6.84
CA ILE A 170 -4.46 -0.95 -5.86
C ILE A 170 -4.39 0.47 -6.42
N ASN A 171 -5.53 1.02 -6.89
CA ASN A 171 -5.58 2.34 -7.49
C ASN A 171 -6.34 3.32 -6.59
N ILE A 172 -5.67 4.39 -6.17
CA ILE A 172 -6.32 5.49 -5.44
C ILE A 172 -6.96 6.44 -6.46
N GLY A 173 -8.28 6.64 -6.40
CA GLY A 173 -8.99 7.60 -7.25
C GLY A 173 -8.77 9.07 -6.86
N LYS A 174 -9.57 9.98 -7.43
CA LYS A 174 -9.57 11.43 -7.06
C LYS A 174 -10.15 11.67 -5.67
N GLU A 175 -11.12 10.85 -5.26
CA GLU A 175 -11.63 10.86 -3.90
C GLU A 175 -10.74 9.97 -3.04
N ILE A 176 -10.08 10.58 -2.07
CA ILE A 176 -9.03 9.98 -1.23
C ILE A 176 -9.54 8.75 -0.46
N ALA A 177 -10.85 8.62 -0.26
CA ALA A 177 -11.46 7.56 0.55
C ALA A 177 -11.76 6.26 -0.20
N ASP A 178 -11.76 6.25 -1.54
CA ASP A 178 -12.17 5.10 -2.34
C ASP A 178 -11.00 4.57 -3.19
N ILE A 179 -10.31 3.58 -2.64
CA ILE A 179 -9.26 2.85 -3.35
C ILE A 179 -9.86 1.55 -3.88
N GLU A 180 -9.96 1.41 -5.20
CA GLU A 180 -10.44 0.17 -5.80
C GLU A 180 -9.30 -0.83 -5.97
N VAL A 181 -9.58 -2.09 -5.64
CA VAL A 181 -8.68 -3.21 -5.93
C VAL A 181 -9.11 -3.83 -7.24
N GLU A 182 -8.24 -3.76 -8.23
CA GLU A 182 -8.54 -4.21 -9.58
C GLU A 182 -7.72 -5.43 -9.98
N SER A 183 -8.44 -6.47 -10.42
CA SER A 183 -7.88 -7.68 -11.06
C SER A 183 -7.48 -7.45 -12.50
#